data_AF-A0A381VXW7-F1
#
_entry.id   AF-A0A381VXW7-F1
#
_cell.length_a   1.000
_cell.length_b   1.000
_cell.length_c   1.000
_cell.angle_alpha   90.00
_cell.angle_beta   90.00
_cell.angle_gamma   90.00
#
_symmetry.space_group_name_H-M   'P 1'
#
loop_
_entity.id
_entity.type
_entity.pdbx_description
1 polymer ?
#
loop_
_entity_poly.entity_id
_entity_poly.type
_entity_poly.pdbx_seq_one_letter_code
_entity_poly.pdbx_strand_id
1 'polypeptide(L)'
;VSEPLLPSFASDAVNLASPRMGAEVIYATDEFFASKERLIKDTEPQFIPDKYDNHGKWMDGWESRRRRDGGYDHCIVNLKAGGIIEGVDIDTRHFTG
;
A
#
# COMPACT_ATOMS: atom_id res chain seq x y z
N VAL A 1 12.43 -15.72 -3.74
CA VAL A 1 11.61 -14.60 -3.26
C VAL A 1 11.26 -14.95 -1.83
N SER A 2 11.62 -14.13 -0.83
CA SER A 2 11.23 -14.42 0.56
C SER A 2 9.71 -14.34 0.67
N GLU A 3 9.11 -15.26 1.43
CA GLU A 3 7.68 -15.17 1.73
C GLU A 3 7.41 -13.88 2.51
N PRO A 4 6.28 -13.21 2.23
CA PRO A 4 5.92 -12.01 2.96
C PRO A 4 5.69 -12.34 4.45
N LEU A 5 6.20 -11.49 5.32
CA LEU A 5 6.01 -11.63 6.77
C LEU A 5 4.57 -11.23 7.11
N LEU A 6 3.65 -12.19 7.02
CA LEU A 6 2.26 -11.96 7.38
C LEU A 6 2.09 -11.91 8.91
N PRO A 7 1.24 -11.02 9.44
CA PRO A 7 0.88 -11.04 10.84
C PRO A 7 0.14 -12.34 11.18
N SER A 8 0.25 -12.80 12.43
CA SER A 8 -0.29 -14.11 12.85
C SER A 8 -1.80 -14.25 12.64
N PHE A 9 -2.56 -13.16 12.61
CA PHE A 9 -4.00 -13.21 12.35
C PHE A 9 -4.32 -13.50 10.87
N ALA A 10 -3.36 -13.32 9.97
CA ALA A 10 -3.54 -13.43 8.53
C ALA A 10 -3.03 -14.76 7.94
N SER A 11 -2.41 -15.63 8.74
CA SER A 11 -1.74 -16.85 8.25
C SER A 11 -2.67 -17.82 7.52
N ASP A 12 -3.94 -17.90 7.94
CA ASP A 12 -4.94 -18.79 7.36
C ASP A 12 -6.05 -18.01 6.62
N ALA A 13 -5.85 -16.70 6.41
CA ALA A 13 -6.82 -15.83 5.78
C ALA A 13 -6.52 -15.62 4.28
N VAL A 14 -7.54 -15.26 3.52
CA VAL A 14 -7.40 -14.84 2.12
C VAL A 14 -7.10 -13.34 2.08
N ASN A 15 -6.03 -12.94 1.37
CA ASN A 15 -5.77 -11.53 1.10
C ASN A 15 -6.78 -10.98 0.07
N LEU A 16 -7.92 -10.47 0.54
CA LEU A 16 -8.96 -9.85 -0.30
C LEU A 16 -8.48 -8.59 -1.04
N ALA A 17 -7.39 -7.96 -0.60
CA ALA A 17 -6.81 -6.79 -1.25
C ALA A 17 -5.80 -7.18 -2.36
N SER A 18 -5.55 -8.47 -2.60
CA SER A 18 -4.57 -8.92 -3.60
C SER A 18 -4.98 -8.55 -5.04
N PRO A 19 -4.12 -7.88 -5.83
CA PRO A 19 -4.31 -7.66 -7.25
C PRO A 19 -4.48 -8.95 -8.05
N ARG A 20 -3.94 -10.08 -7.58
CA ARG A 20 -4.14 -11.39 -8.20
C ARG A 20 -5.60 -11.86 -8.14
N MET A 21 -6.38 -11.34 -7.20
CA MET A 21 -7.83 -11.54 -7.11
C MET A 21 -8.63 -10.43 -7.82
N GLY A 22 -7.95 -9.52 -8.52
CA GLY A 22 -8.55 -8.40 -9.24
C GLY A 22 -8.70 -7.12 -8.41
N ALA A 23 -8.33 -7.14 -7.13
CA ALA A 23 -8.42 -5.95 -6.28
C ALA A 23 -7.66 -4.76 -6.87
N GLU A 24 -8.21 -3.57 -6.68
CA GLU A 24 -7.72 -2.34 -7.31
C GLU A 24 -7.89 -1.16 -6.37
N VAL A 25 -6.88 -0.30 -6.27
CA VAL A 25 -7.04 0.99 -5.59
C VAL A 25 -7.60 1.99 -6.59
N ILE A 26 -8.89 2.27 -6.51
CA ILE A 26 -9.64 3.02 -7.54
C ILE A 26 -9.59 4.53 -7.37
N TYR A 27 -9.11 5.01 -6.21
CA TYR A 27 -9.04 6.43 -5.89
C TYR A 27 -7.99 6.69 -4.81
N ALA A 28 -7.32 7.84 -4.87
CA ALA A 28 -6.58 8.44 -3.77
C ALA A 28 -6.68 9.97 -3.85
N THR A 29 -6.60 10.65 -2.71
CA THR A 29 -6.64 12.12 -2.65
C THR A 29 -5.41 12.79 -3.23
N ASP A 30 -4.24 12.16 -3.07
CA ASP A 30 -2.95 12.63 -3.57
C ASP A 30 -2.01 11.44 -3.73
N GLU A 31 -1.17 11.44 -4.76
CA GLU A 31 -0.22 10.35 -5.06
C GLU A 31 1.10 10.91 -5.57
N PHE A 32 1.48 12.11 -5.10
CA PHE A 32 2.56 12.87 -5.71
C PHE A 32 3.91 12.15 -5.59
N PHE A 33 4.26 11.62 -4.43
CA PHE A 33 5.57 11.02 -4.19
C PHE A 33 5.61 9.54 -4.56
N ALA A 34 4.54 8.79 -4.30
CA ALA A 34 4.44 7.38 -4.68
C ALA A 34 2.99 6.96 -4.92
N SER A 35 2.76 6.12 -5.93
CA SER A 35 1.40 5.81 -6.39
C SER A 35 0.68 4.78 -5.53
N LYS A 36 -0.64 4.95 -5.43
CA LYS A 36 -1.56 4.17 -4.60
C LYS A 36 -1.60 2.68 -4.98
N GLU A 37 -1.32 2.33 -6.23
CA GLU A 37 -1.32 0.92 -6.69
C GLU A 37 -0.27 0.07 -5.96
N ARG A 38 0.75 0.71 -5.35
CA ARG A 38 1.79 0.01 -4.59
C ARG A 38 1.29 -0.49 -3.23
N LEU A 39 0.21 0.09 -2.68
CA LEU A 39 -0.37 -0.30 -1.38
C LEU A 39 -0.74 -1.78 -1.30
N ILE A 40 -1.19 -2.34 -2.42
CA ILE A 40 -1.80 -3.67 -2.44
C ILE A 40 -0.90 -4.71 -3.12
N LYS A 41 0.35 -4.38 -3.43
CA LYS A 41 1.26 -5.37 -4.01
C LYS A 41 1.48 -6.53 -3.04
N ASP A 42 1.40 -7.76 -3.55
CA ASP A 42 1.69 -8.96 -2.74
C ASP A 42 3.19 -9.18 -2.50
N THR A 43 4.05 -8.34 -3.09
CA THR A 43 5.50 -8.42 -2.91
C THR A 43 5.92 -7.66 -1.67
N GLU A 44 6.95 -8.14 -0.98
CA GLU A 44 7.61 -7.41 0.10
C GLU A 44 8.02 -6.00 -0.35
N PRO A 45 7.76 -4.95 0.47
CA PRO A 45 8.13 -3.59 0.15
C PRO A 45 9.65 -3.46 0.03
N GLN A 46 10.10 -2.70 -0.96
CA GLN A 46 11.51 -2.52 -1.25
C GLN A 46 11.99 -1.11 -0.92
N PHE A 47 13.17 -1.02 -0.31
CA PHE A 47 13.93 0.21 -0.21
C PHE A 47 15.18 0.14 -1.08
N ILE A 48 15.30 1.07 -2.03
CA ILE A 48 16.44 1.14 -2.95
C ILE A 48 17.15 2.48 -2.71
N PRO A 49 18.28 2.52 -1.97
CA PRO A 49 18.90 3.75 -1.45
C PRO A 49 19.17 4.86 -2.48
N ASP A 50 19.52 4.51 -3.71
CA ASP A 50 19.89 5.49 -4.75
C ASP A 50 18.87 5.60 -5.89
N LYS A 51 17.63 5.13 -5.67
CA LYS A 51 16.55 5.25 -6.65
C LYS A 51 15.69 6.49 -6.41
N TYR A 52 15.50 7.24 -7.49
CA TYR A 52 14.71 8.46 -7.56
C TYR A 52 13.88 8.45 -8.85
N ASP A 53 12.76 9.17 -8.83
CA ASP A 53 11.98 9.48 -10.02
C ASP A 53 11.72 11.00 -10.11
N ASN A 54 10.84 11.42 -11.02
CA ASN A 54 10.56 12.84 -11.26
C ASN A 54 9.88 13.54 -10.07
N HIS A 55 9.43 12.81 -9.06
CA HIS A 55 8.78 13.35 -7.86
C HIS A 55 9.63 13.21 -6.60
N GLY A 56 10.85 12.67 -6.71
CA GLY A 56 11.80 12.61 -5.61
C GLY A 56 12.27 11.20 -5.34
N LYS A 57 12.42 10.85 -4.06
CA LYS A 57 12.86 9.52 -3.64
C LYS A 57 11.82 8.50 -4.09
N TRP A 58 12.25 7.48 -4.83
CA TRP A 58 11.32 6.41 -5.18
C TRP A 58 11.01 5.57 -3.94
N MET A 59 9.73 5.43 -3.60
CA MET A 59 9.24 4.62 -2.49
C MET A 59 8.32 3.50 -2.98
N ASP A 60 8.45 2.30 -2.41
CA ASP A 60 7.57 1.17 -2.68
C ASP A 60 6.38 1.16 -1.72
N GLY A 61 5.48 2.12 -1.92
CA GLY A 61 4.27 2.32 -1.13
C GLY A 61 3.47 3.49 -1.71
N TRP A 62 2.53 4.03 -0.94
CA TRP A 62 1.77 5.23 -1.29
C TRP A 62 2.22 6.40 -0.42
N GLU A 63 2.53 7.53 -1.03
CA GLU A 63 3.03 8.70 -0.33
C GLU A 63 2.46 9.98 -0.95
N SER A 64 1.78 10.76 -0.11
CA SER A 64 1.18 12.04 -0.46
C SER A 64 2.08 13.23 -0.11
N ARG A 65 1.79 14.39 -0.69
CA ARG A 65 2.40 15.66 -0.27
C ARG A 65 2.05 15.98 1.17
N ARG A 66 3.03 16.56 1.87
CA ARG A 66 2.81 17.11 3.22
C ARG A 66 1.71 18.17 3.20
N ARG A 67 0.66 17.93 3.98
CA ARG A 67 -0.48 18.82 4.14
C ARG A 67 -0.21 19.95 5.14
N ARG A 68 -0.85 21.10 4.91
CA ARG A 68 -0.79 22.31 5.78
C ARG A 68 -2.16 22.92 6.05
N ASP A 69 -3.19 22.38 5.40
CA ASP A 69 -4.59 22.79 5.40
C ASP A 69 -5.43 22.07 6.47
N GLY A 70 -4.85 21.07 7.15
CA GLY A 70 -5.59 20.14 8.01
C GLY A 70 -6.22 18.99 7.22
N GLY A 71 -6.93 18.09 7.91
CA GLY A 71 -7.59 16.93 7.29
C GLY A 71 -6.71 15.69 7.16
N TYR A 72 -7.10 14.79 6.25
CA TYR A 72 -6.45 13.50 5.99
C TYR A 72 -6.43 13.16 4.51
N ASP A 73 -5.37 12.48 4.09
CA ASP A 73 -5.37 11.77 2.81
C ASP A 73 -6.04 10.41 2.96
N HIS A 74 -6.73 9.98 1.91
CA HIS A 74 -7.37 8.67 1.88
C HIS A 74 -7.33 8.07 0.48
N CYS A 75 -7.47 6.75 0.42
CA CYS A 75 -7.67 6.01 -0.82
C CYS A 75 -8.90 5.11 -0.70
N ILE A 76 -9.39 4.62 -1.83
CA ILE A 76 -10.48 3.65 -1.91
C ILE A 76 -9.97 2.40 -2.60
N VAL A 77 -10.03 1.28 -1.89
CA VAL A 77 -9.67 -0.05 -2.42
C VAL A 77 -10.95 -0.82 -2.75
N ASN A 78 -11.10 -1.21 -4.02
CA ASN A 78 -12.13 -2.12 -4.46
C ASN A 78 -11.59 -3.55 -4.41
N LEU A 79 -12.07 -4.36 -3.48
CA LEU A 79 -11.59 -5.73 -3.26
C LEU A 79 -11.95 -6.70 -4.39
N LYS A 80 -12.97 -6.36 -5.21
CA LYS A 80 -13.57 -7.20 -6.28
C LYS A 80 -14.07 -8.60 -5.89
N ALA A 81 -13.70 -9.12 -4.73
CA ALA A 81 -14.19 -10.36 -4.15
C ALA A 81 -15.11 -10.06 -2.94
N GLY A 82 -16.16 -10.86 -2.79
CA GLY A 82 -16.99 -10.87 -1.58
C GLY A 82 -16.32 -11.69 -0.47
N GLY A 83 -16.45 -11.24 0.77
CA GLY A 83 -15.88 -11.92 1.94
C GLY A 83 -16.16 -11.18 3.24
N ILE A 84 -15.66 -11.74 4.35
CA ILE A 84 -15.70 -11.13 5.67
C ILE A 84 -14.29 -10.58 5.97
N ILE A 85 -14.22 -9.32 6.41
CA ILE A 85 -12.96 -8.70 6.81
C ILE A 85 -12.69 -9.09 8.27
N GLU A 86 -11.69 -9.93 8.50
CA GLU A 86 -11.26 -10.34 9.85
C GLU A 86 -10.17 -9.42 10.42
N GLY A 87 -9.41 -8.78 9.55
CA GLY A 87 -8.34 -7.86 9.91
C GLY A 87 -7.81 -7.09 8.72
N VAL A 88 -7.01 -6.07 9.01
CA VAL A 88 -6.29 -5.27 8.01
C VAL A 88 -4.85 -5.12 8.48
N ASP A 89 -3.91 -5.37 7.59
CA ASP A 89 -2.49 -5.10 7.83
C ASP A 89 -2.11 -3.78 7.16
N ILE A 90 -1.49 -2.88 7.92
CA ILE A 90 -1.04 -1.56 7.43
C ILE A 90 0.47 -1.48 7.62
N ASP A 91 1.17 -1.76 6.55
CA ASP A 91 2.62 -1.78 6.53
C ASP A 91 3.19 -0.39 6.20
N THR A 92 3.97 0.16 7.14
CA THR A 92 4.63 1.47 7.01
C THR A 92 6.14 1.37 6.86
N ARG A 93 6.67 0.18 6.55
CA ARG A 93 8.11 -0.04 6.36
C ARG A 93 8.69 0.98 5.38
N HIS A 94 9.90 1.45 5.73
CA HIS A 94 10.68 2.46 5.00
C HIS A 94 10.17 3.91 5.08
N PHE A 95 8.96 4.16 5.57
CA PHE A 95 8.46 5.52 5.87
C PHE A 95 8.75 5.86 7.33
N THR A 96 9.89 6.54 7.59
CA THR A 96 10.47 6.64 8.95
C THR A 96 10.33 8.00 9.64
N GLY A 97 9.76 9.03 8.98
CA GLY A 97 9.45 10.33 9.60
C GLY A 97 9.87 11.56 8.81
#